data_AF-A0A7S0NSU0-F1
#
_entry.id   AF-A0A7S0NSU0-F1
#
_cell.length_a   1.000
_cell.length_b   1.000
_cell.length_c   1.000
_cell.angle_alpha   90.00
_cell.angle_beta   90.00
_cell.angle_gamma   90.00
#
_symmetry.space_group_name_H-M   'P 1'
#
loop_
_entity.id
_entity.type
_entity.pdbx_description
1 polymer ?
#
loop_
_entity_poly.entity_id
_entity_poly.type
_entity_poly.pdbx_seq_one_letter_code
_entity_poly.pdbx_strand_id
1 'polypeptide(L)'
;MITFLPCADFDAVARMLDDKRLGGQRTEAWAILKWLRSPEQYPKLVKAGYCAMWKGFEDLLVNYVNAMLREWARRGKKNDMLRPGDAVLGLQERPSPRVPPWLGEELLHACHRDALMAKLPEHYGQFGWAETGSAYDGSYLWPEEKEDGSWVLRWPKAAKRPEHPIGVGADTLSVAHAADADDTLTARGQRKRRRAEEQATPDRADLVAEWEHLTKAVLPKLASAQRWPIRFDHCFQRVALDAAFEGCWYDHLDRKKGAAIKQITVDDLERAVRAARRMEVEGIAAVRALDDASLRHRGKAPKKRMKTA
;
A
#
# COMPACT_ATOMS: atom_id res chain seq x y z
N MET A 1 1.79 -1.76 -6.58
CA MET A 1 0.86 -0.62 -6.44
C MET A 1 1.41 0.52 -7.28
N ILE A 2 0.57 1.11 -8.13
CA ILE A 2 0.89 2.24 -8.98
C ILE A 2 -0.39 2.93 -9.44
N THR A 3 -0.31 4.23 -9.74
CA THR A 3 -1.30 4.93 -10.56
C THR A 3 -0.92 4.85 -12.05
N PHE A 4 -1.67 4.12 -12.87
CA PHE A 4 -1.47 4.07 -14.32
C PHE A 4 -1.85 5.41 -14.95
N LEU A 5 -0.95 5.97 -15.77
CA LEU A 5 -1.10 7.25 -16.45
C LEU A 5 -0.60 7.13 -17.90
N PRO A 6 -1.30 6.40 -18.79
CA PRO A 6 -0.94 6.33 -20.22
C PRO A 6 -1.12 7.67 -20.98
N CYS A 7 -1.81 8.64 -20.38
CA CYS A 7 -1.96 10.03 -20.82
C CYS A 7 -2.30 10.94 -19.63
N ALA A 8 -2.42 12.26 -19.87
CA ALA A 8 -2.68 13.25 -18.84
C ALA A 8 -4.16 13.39 -18.42
N ASP A 9 -5.11 12.98 -19.26
CA ASP A 9 -6.55 13.06 -18.97
C ASP A 9 -7.01 11.85 -18.16
N PHE A 10 -7.36 12.06 -16.88
CA PHE A 10 -7.75 10.98 -15.97
C PHE A 10 -9.04 10.25 -16.39
N ASP A 11 -9.97 10.94 -17.02
CA ASP A 11 -11.18 10.32 -17.55
C ASP A 11 -10.86 9.47 -18.78
N ALA A 12 -9.92 9.91 -19.63
CA ALA A 12 -9.40 9.09 -20.71
C ALA A 12 -8.64 7.86 -20.19
N VAL A 13 -7.79 8.03 -19.17
CA VAL A 13 -7.11 6.92 -18.50
C VAL A 13 -8.12 5.90 -17.99
N ALA A 14 -9.16 6.33 -17.27
CA ALA A 14 -10.17 5.43 -16.73
C ALA A 14 -10.82 4.59 -17.84
N ARG A 15 -11.22 5.24 -18.95
CA ARG A 15 -11.80 4.57 -20.12
C ARG A 15 -10.85 3.56 -20.76
N MET A 16 -9.55 3.85 -20.82
CA MET A 16 -8.54 2.97 -21.43
C MET A 16 -8.26 1.71 -20.60
N LEU A 17 -8.34 1.78 -19.27
CA LEU A 17 -7.98 0.65 -18.41
C LEU A 17 -8.94 -0.53 -18.55
N ASP A 18 -8.40 -1.75 -18.59
CA ASP A 18 -9.20 -2.95 -18.45
C ASP A 18 -9.82 -3.03 -17.04
N ASP A 19 -10.84 -3.87 -16.90
CA ASP A 19 -11.60 -4.00 -15.66
C ASP A 19 -10.77 -4.39 -14.44
N LYS A 20 -9.74 -5.23 -14.59
CA LYS A 20 -8.88 -5.63 -13.47
C LYS A 20 -8.09 -4.43 -12.97
N ARG A 21 -7.49 -3.67 -13.89
CA ARG A 21 -6.64 -2.52 -13.54
C ARG A 21 -7.49 -1.35 -13.06
N LEU A 22 -8.57 -1.00 -13.75
CA LEU A 22 -9.53 0.02 -13.28
C LEU A 22 -10.05 -0.30 -11.87
N GLY A 23 -10.43 -1.56 -11.65
CA GLY A 23 -10.88 -2.04 -10.34
C GLY A 23 -9.84 -1.80 -9.24
N GLY A 24 -8.57 -2.10 -9.53
CA GLY A 24 -7.44 -1.85 -8.63
C GLY A 24 -7.14 -0.36 -8.42
N GLN A 25 -7.18 0.46 -9.47
CA GLN A 25 -6.84 1.89 -9.38
C GLN A 25 -7.73 2.66 -8.40
N ARG A 26 -9.02 2.33 -8.31
CA ARG A 26 -9.92 2.92 -7.31
C ARG A 26 -9.40 2.74 -5.88
N THR A 27 -8.94 1.53 -5.56
CA THR A 27 -8.46 1.19 -4.21
C THR A 27 -7.02 1.61 -3.96
N GLU A 28 -6.15 1.48 -4.97
CA GLU A 28 -4.73 1.83 -4.87
C GLU A 28 -4.54 3.34 -4.76
N ALA A 29 -5.20 4.12 -5.61
CA ALA A 29 -5.12 5.58 -5.57
C ALA A 29 -5.73 6.16 -4.29
N TRP A 30 -6.84 5.58 -3.80
CA TRP A 30 -7.39 5.93 -2.49
C TRP A 30 -6.42 5.64 -1.34
N ALA A 31 -5.71 4.51 -1.37
CA ALA A 31 -4.71 4.19 -0.36
C ALA A 31 -3.56 5.21 -0.36
N ILE A 32 -3.07 5.59 -1.54
CA ILE A 32 -2.04 6.63 -1.69
C ILE A 32 -2.53 7.95 -1.09
N LEU A 33 -3.74 8.39 -1.44
CA LEU A 33 -4.34 9.62 -0.91
C LEU A 33 -4.43 9.59 0.63
N LYS A 34 -4.87 8.46 1.20
CA LYS A 34 -4.91 8.28 2.64
C LYS A 34 -3.52 8.41 3.28
N TRP A 35 -2.49 7.83 2.66
CA TRP A 35 -1.13 7.89 3.19
C TRP A 35 -0.56 9.31 3.14
N LEU A 36 -0.79 10.03 2.05
CA LEU A 36 -0.36 11.43 1.91
C LEU A 36 -1.06 12.36 2.90
N ARG A 37 -2.33 12.10 3.25
CA ARG A 37 -3.08 12.86 4.26
C ARG A 37 -2.70 12.52 5.71
N SER A 38 -1.86 11.53 5.93
CA SER A 38 -1.41 11.13 7.26
C SER A 38 0.05 10.68 7.23
N PRO A 39 0.98 11.55 6.80
CA PRO A 39 2.36 11.17 6.52
C PRO A 39 3.10 10.71 7.78
N GLU A 40 2.72 11.16 8.96
CA GLU A 40 3.27 10.75 10.26
C GLU A 40 2.94 9.29 10.56
N GLN A 41 1.77 8.81 10.13
CA GLN A 41 1.35 7.41 10.29
C GLN A 41 1.99 6.49 9.25
N TYR A 42 2.36 7.04 8.07
CA TYR A 42 2.83 6.26 6.93
C TYR A 42 4.20 6.74 6.37
N PRO A 43 5.21 6.99 7.22
CA PRO A 43 6.44 7.71 6.81
C PRO A 43 7.28 6.98 5.77
N LYS A 44 7.16 5.64 5.68
CA LYS A 44 7.84 4.83 4.66
C LYS A 44 7.07 4.82 3.33
N LEU A 45 5.73 4.78 3.38
CA LEU A 45 4.89 4.68 2.19
C LEU A 45 4.87 6.01 1.43
N VAL A 46 4.82 7.14 2.15
CA VAL A 46 4.87 8.48 1.52
C VAL A 46 6.17 8.75 0.75
N LYS A 47 7.25 8.03 1.06
CA LYS A 47 8.54 8.12 0.35
C LYS A 47 8.66 7.17 -0.84
N ALA A 48 7.73 6.23 -1.01
CA ALA A 48 7.75 5.33 -2.15
C ALA A 48 7.36 6.08 -3.43
N GLY A 49 7.99 5.78 -4.58
CA GLY A 49 7.78 6.53 -5.82
C GLY A 49 6.32 6.69 -6.25
N TYR A 50 5.51 5.63 -6.13
CA TYR A 50 4.07 5.66 -6.43
C TYR A 50 3.27 6.61 -5.54
N CYS A 51 3.78 6.97 -4.37
CA CYS A 51 3.14 7.88 -3.43
C CYS A 51 3.75 9.28 -3.52
N ALA A 52 5.09 9.34 -3.52
CA ALA A 52 5.86 10.57 -3.56
C ALA A 52 5.54 11.42 -4.80
N MET A 53 5.26 10.80 -5.95
CA MET A 53 4.89 11.53 -7.17
C MET A 53 3.64 12.42 -6.98
N TRP A 54 2.74 12.06 -6.07
CA TRP A 54 1.49 12.79 -5.80
C TRP A 54 1.57 13.74 -4.61
N LYS A 55 2.70 13.79 -3.89
CA LYS A 55 2.88 14.66 -2.72
C LYS A 55 2.78 16.12 -3.15
N GLY A 56 1.88 16.89 -2.52
CA GLY A 56 1.61 18.28 -2.88
C GLY A 56 0.66 18.44 -4.09
N PHE A 57 0.15 17.33 -4.64
CA PHE A 57 -0.81 17.28 -5.74
C PHE A 57 -2.04 16.41 -5.38
N GLU A 58 -2.40 16.37 -4.10
CA GLU A 58 -3.45 15.50 -3.55
C GLU A 58 -4.83 15.80 -4.16
N ASP A 59 -5.12 17.05 -4.52
CA ASP A 59 -6.37 17.43 -5.19
C ASP A 59 -6.49 16.79 -6.58
N LEU A 60 -5.39 16.70 -7.33
CA LEU A 60 -5.39 15.96 -8.60
C LEU A 60 -5.54 14.45 -8.39
N LEU A 61 -4.96 13.90 -7.32
CA LEU A 61 -5.16 12.50 -6.98
C LEU A 61 -6.62 12.21 -6.59
N VAL A 62 -7.33 13.15 -5.94
CA VAL A 62 -8.77 13.07 -5.73
C VAL A 62 -9.51 13.01 -7.07
N ASN A 63 -9.17 13.89 -8.02
CA ASN A 63 -9.78 13.89 -9.36
C ASN A 63 -9.51 12.56 -10.09
N TYR A 64 -8.29 12.01 -9.97
CA TYR A 64 -7.95 10.68 -10.50
C TYR A 64 -8.83 9.57 -9.88
N VAL A 65 -8.95 9.51 -8.55
CA VAL A 65 -9.79 8.54 -7.85
C VAL A 65 -11.24 8.62 -8.34
N ASN A 66 -11.79 9.83 -8.44
CA ASN A 66 -13.16 10.05 -8.91
C ASN A 66 -13.37 9.60 -10.36
N ALA A 67 -12.43 9.87 -11.27
CA ALA A 67 -12.50 9.37 -12.65
C ALA A 67 -12.59 7.83 -12.70
N MET A 68 -11.76 7.13 -11.91
CA MET A 68 -11.81 5.67 -11.82
C MET A 68 -13.15 5.15 -11.25
N LEU A 69 -13.67 5.82 -10.21
CA LEU A 69 -14.96 5.46 -9.59
C LEU A 69 -16.14 5.70 -10.54
N ARG A 70 -16.14 6.82 -11.27
CA ARG A 70 -17.15 7.18 -12.28
C ARG A 70 -17.18 6.16 -13.41
N GLU A 71 -16.02 5.84 -13.97
CA GLU A 71 -15.93 4.86 -15.06
C GLU A 71 -16.34 3.45 -14.60
N TRP A 72 -15.97 3.03 -13.39
CA TRP A 72 -16.40 1.75 -12.85
C TRP A 72 -17.92 1.64 -12.72
N ALA A 73 -18.56 2.70 -12.22
CA ALA A 73 -20.01 2.80 -12.18
C ALA A 73 -20.63 2.79 -13.58
N ARG A 74 -20.03 3.52 -14.54
CA ARG A 74 -20.48 3.56 -15.94
C ARG A 74 -20.46 2.17 -16.60
N ARG A 75 -19.51 1.30 -16.23
CA ARG A 75 -19.44 -0.10 -16.66
C ARG A 75 -20.46 -1.02 -15.96
N GLY A 76 -21.43 -0.47 -15.23
CA GLY A 76 -22.46 -1.23 -14.51
C GLY A 76 -21.96 -1.89 -13.23
N LYS A 77 -20.78 -1.51 -12.72
CA LYS A 77 -20.18 -2.12 -11.54
C LYS A 77 -20.40 -1.27 -10.30
N LYS A 78 -20.50 -1.92 -9.15
CA LYS A 78 -20.81 -1.25 -7.88
C LYS A 78 -19.56 -0.69 -7.21
N ASN A 79 -19.71 0.49 -6.62
CA ASN A 79 -18.72 1.09 -5.73
C ASN A 79 -19.22 0.96 -4.28
N ASP A 80 -18.80 -0.10 -3.59
CA ASP A 80 -19.34 -0.42 -2.26
C ASP A 80 -18.72 0.42 -1.13
N MET A 81 -17.43 0.75 -1.24
CA MET A 81 -16.66 1.42 -0.16
C MET A 81 -16.37 2.90 -0.40
N LEU A 82 -16.38 3.32 -1.66
CA LEU A 82 -16.01 4.67 -2.08
C LEU A 82 -17.11 5.19 -3.01
N ARG A 83 -17.35 6.50 -3.06
CA ARG A 83 -18.29 7.09 -4.01
C ARG A 83 -17.64 8.32 -4.65
N PRO A 84 -17.87 8.57 -5.95
CA PRO A 84 -17.42 9.82 -6.55
C PRO A 84 -17.94 11.02 -5.76
N GLY A 85 -17.09 11.99 -5.43
CA GLY A 85 -17.50 13.20 -4.74
C GLY A 85 -17.82 13.04 -3.25
N ASP A 86 -17.48 11.91 -2.61
CA ASP A 86 -17.78 11.67 -1.19
C ASP A 86 -17.13 12.72 -0.27
N ALA A 87 -17.94 13.63 0.27
CA ALA A 87 -17.47 14.73 1.11
C ALA A 87 -16.91 14.25 2.46
N VAL A 88 -17.45 13.16 3.02
CA VAL A 88 -16.97 12.62 4.31
C VAL A 88 -15.55 12.07 4.17
N LEU A 89 -15.25 11.49 3.02
CA LEU A 89 -13.92 10.99 2.66
C LEU A 89 -13.03 12.06 1.99
N GLY A 90 -13.53 13.29 1.85
CA GLY A 90 -12.82 14.39 1.20
C GLY A 90 -12.51 14.11 -0.27
N LEU A 91 -13.42 13.44 -0.99
CA LEU A 91 -13.31 13.14 -2.43
C LEU A 91 -14.02 14.17 -3.31
N GLN A 92 -14.30 15.37 -2.81
CA GLN A 92 -14.83 16.45 -3.63
C GLN A 92 -13.75 16.91 -4.63
N GLU A 93 -14.06 16.89 -5.92
CA GLU A 93 -13.15 17.39 -6.95
C GLU A 93 -12.91 18.89 -6.79
N ARG A 94 -11.65 19.30 -6.92
CA ARG A 94 -11.21 20.69 -6.83
C ARG A 94 -10.24 20.98 -7.95
N PRO A 95 -10.22 22.21 -8.49
CA PRO A 95 -9.14 22.63 -9.35
C PRO A 95 -7.84 22.62 -8.53
N SER A 96 -6.77 22.06 -9.09
CA SER A 96 -5.46 22.14 -8.46
C SER A 96 -4.77 23.44 -8.88
N PRO A 97 -4.26 24.25 -7.93
CA PRO A 97 -3.57 25.50 -8.25
C PRO A 97 -2.23 25.27 -8.96
N ARG A 98 -1.70 24.05 -8.89
CA ARG A 98 -0.47 23.63 -9.58
C ARG A 98 -0.72 22.32 -10.30
N VAL A 99 -0.16 22.19 -11.49
CA VAL A 99 -0.13 20.93 -12.23
C VAL A 99 1.28 20.34 -12.07
N PRO A 100 1.42 19.06 -11.71
CA PRO A 100 2.72 18.42 -11.63
C PRO A 100 3.39 18.45 -13.00
N PRO A 101 4.68 18.82 -13.11
CA PRO A 101 5.35 18.97 -14.41
C PRO A 101 5.49 17.64 -15.16
N TRP A 102 5.36 16.51 -14.47
CA TRP A 102 5.36 15.18 -15.07
C TRP A 102 4.00 14.77 -15.66
N LEU A 103 2.92 15.49 -15.36
CA LEU A 103 1.60 15.20 -15.92
C LEU A 103 1.52 15.85 -17.32
N GLY A 104 1.51 15.03 -18.36
CA GLY A 104 1.72 15.47 -19.74
C GLY A 104 3.09 15.06 -20.29
N GLU A 105 4.00 14.56 -19.44
CA GLU A 105 5.32 14.17 -19.93
C GLU A 105 5.32 12.82 -20.64
N GLU A 106 5.66 12.88 -21.91
CA GLU A 106 5.46 11.77 -22.83
C GLU A 106 6.34 10.56 -22.48
N LEU A 107 7.54 10.80 -21.94
CA LEU A 107 8.41 9.71 -21.49
C LEU A 107 7.80 8.91 -20.33
N LEU A 108 7.12 9.59 -19.40
CA LEU A 108 6.39 8.92 -18.32
C LEU A 108 5.18 8.17 -18.89
N HIS A 109 4.40 8.82 -19.75
CA HIS A 109 3.21 8.22 -20.34
C HIS A 109 3.53 6.98 -21.18
N ALA A 110 4.58 7.04 -22.02
CA ALA A 110 5.11 5.91 -22.77
C ALA A 110 5.51 4.75 -21.86
N CYS A 111 6.23 5.01 -20.77
CA CYS A 111 6.59 3.97 -19.79
C CYS A 111 5.36 3.26 -19.23
N HIS A 112 4.28 3.99 -18.96
CA HIS A 112 3.03 3.40 -18.47
C HIS A 112 2.27 2.64 -19.56
N ARG A 113 2.23 3.13 -20.80
CA ARG A 113 1.64 2.43 -21.95
C ARG A 113 2.35 1.12 -22.22
N ASP A 114 3.69 1.11 -22.23
CA ASP A 114 4.48 -0.12 -22.40
C ASP A 114 4.20 -1.12 -21.26
N ALA A 115 4.14 -0.64 -20.02
CA ALA A 115 3.78 -1.48 -18.88
C ALA A 115 2.36 -2.05 -18.95
N LEU A 116 1.41 -1.36 -19.60
CA LEU A 116 0.04 -1.85 -19.85
C LEU A 116 0.01 -2.85 -21.02
N MET A 117 0.72 -2.55 -22.10
CA MET A 117 0.89 -3.46 -23.25
C MET A 117 1.47 -4.81 -22.84
N ALA A 118 2.54 -4.83 -22.05
CA ALA A 118 3.14 -6.07 -21.51
C ALA A 118 2.17 -6.89 -20.64
N LYS A 119 1.14 -6.22 -20.13
CA LYS A 119 0.25 -6.69 -19.07
C LYS A 119 -1.04 -7.28 -19.60
N LEU A 120 -1.54 -6.78 -20.73
CA LEU A 120 -2.69 -7.33 -21.45
C LEU A 120 -2.69 -6.84 -22.92
N PRO A 121 -1.80 -7.37 -23.78
CA PRO A 121 -1.59 -6.86 -25.14
C PRO A 121 -2.89 -6.77 -25.97
N GLU A 122 -3.75 -7.78 -25.88
CA GLU A 122 -5.02 -7.84 -26.63
C GLU A 122 -5.95 -6.66 -26.30
N HIS A 123 -6.02 -6.24 -25.04
CA HIS A 123 -6.83 -5.11 -24.64
C HIS A 123 -6.16 -3.80 -25.03
N TYR A 124 -4.86 -3.64 -24.79
CA TYR A 124 -4.19 -2.34 -24.97
C TYR A 124 -3.76 -2.04 -26.41
N GLY A 125 -3.59 -3.07 -27.25
CA GLY A 125 -3.24 -2.91 -28.66
C GLY A 125 -4.29 -2.17 -29.48
N GLN A 126 -5.53 -2.03 -28.98
CA GLN A 126 -6.60 -1.30 -29.66
C GLN A 126 -6.39 0.22 -29.69
N PHE A 127 -5.47 0.77 -28.89
CA PHE A 127 -5.30 2.22 -28.74
C PHE A 127 -4.28 2.84 -29.71
N GLY A 128 -3.70 2.05 -30.62
CA GLY A 128 -2.78 2.54 -31.65
C GLY A 128 -1.47 3.11 -31.11
N TRP A 129 -1.06 2.68 -29.91
CA TRP A 129 0.18 3.09 -29.27
C TRP A 129 1.40 2.53 -30.01
N ALA A 130 2.50 3.29 -29.99
CA ALA A 130 3.78 2.82 -30.52
C ALA A 130 4.43 1.77 -29.62
N GLU A 131 4.10 1.77 -28.33
CA GLU A 131 4.62 0.83 -27.35
C GLU A 131 4.10 -0.59 -27.59
N THR A 132 5.00 -1.56 -27.48
CA THR A 132 4.70 -2.98 -27.70
C THR A 132 4.67 -3.79 -26.39
N GLY A 133 5.14 -3.20 -25.29
CA GLY A 133 5.34 -3.86 -24.01
C GLY A 133 6.73 -4.49 -23.83
N SER A 134 7.59 -4.45 -24.85
CA SER A 134 8.91 -5.09 -24.79
C SER A 134 9.92 -4.33 -23.92
N ALA A 135 9.69 -3.04 -23.64
CA ALA A 135 10.58 -2.22 -22.83
C ALA A 135 10.31 -2.36 -21.31
N TYR A 136 9.17 -2.93 -20.92
CA TYR A 136 8.75 -3.10 -19.55
C TYR A 136 9.44 -4.29 -18.88
N ASP A 137 10.34 -3.99 -17.96
CA ASP A 137 11.11 -4.97 -17.18
C ASP A 137 10.55 -5.22 -15.77
N GLY A 138 9.34 -4.75 -15.49
CA GLY A 138 8.75 -4.76 -14.15
C GLY A 138 8.95 -3.46 -13.36
N SER A 139 9.78 -2.54 -13.84
CA SER A 139 10.05 -1.24 -13.22
C SER A 139 9.25 -0.11 -13.86
N TYR A 140 9.24 1.04 -13.17
CA TYR A 140 8.56 2.26 -13.61
C TYR A 140 9.47 3.46 -13.43
N LEU A 141 9.28 4.47 -14.29
CA LEU A 141 9.81 5.81 -14.08
C LEU A 141 9.00 6.52 -12.98
N TRP A 142 9.71 7.13 -12.04
CA TRP A 142 9.11 7.88 -10.94
C TRP A 142 9.56 9.34 -11.01
N PRO A 143 8.61 10.29 -10.98
CA PRO A 143 8.92 11.69 -10.79
C PRO A 143 9.52 11.96 -9.41
N GLU A 144 10.54 12.80 -9.36
CA GLU A 144 11.16 13.29 -8.14
C GLU A 144 11.45 14.79 -8.26
N GLU A 145 10.97 15.56 -7.29
CA GLU A 145 11.34 16.95 -7.08
C GLU A 145 12.70 17.02 -6.38
N LYS A 146 13.63 17.80 -6.92
CA LYS A 146 14.94 18.08 -6.35
C LYS A 146 14.86 19.26 -5.39
N GLU A 147 15.90 19.43 -4.58
CA GLU A 147 15.98 20.50 -3.57
C GLU A 147 15.94 21.92 -4.18
N ASP A 148 16.35 22.06 -5.44
CA ASP A 148 16.30 23.32 -6.20
C ASP A 148 14.93 23.57 -6.88
N GLY A 149 13.94 22.72 -6.66
CA GLY A 149 12.61 22.79 -7.26
C GLY A 149 12.54 22.26 -8.70
N SER A 150 13.67 21.83 -9.28
CA SER A 150 13.65 21.12 -10.56
C SER A 150 13.07 19.72 -10.40
N TRP A 151 12.59 19.14 -11.50
CA TRP A 151 12.02 17.81 -11.51
C TRP A 151 12.78 16.89 -12.44
N VAL A 152 12.86 15.61 -12.06
CA VAL A 152 13.40 14.54 -12.89
C VAL A 152 12.46 13.33 -12.90
N LEU A 153 12.51 12.55 -13.97
CA LEU A 153 12.03 11.18 -14.00
C LEU A 153 13.21 10.24 -13.74
N ARG A 154 13.08 9.38 -12.74
CA ARG A 154 14.14 8.41 -12.39
C ARG A 154 13.63 7.00 -12.26
N TRP A 155 14.53 6.06 -12.49
CA TRP A 155 14.28 4.64 -12.26
C TRP A 155 14.50 4.26 -10.78
N PRO A 156 14.02 3.08 -10.33
CA PRO A 156 14.43 2.52 -9.06
C PRO A 156 15.95 2.38 -9.00
N LYS A 157 16.57 2.63 -7.84
CA LYS A 157 18.04 2.60 -7.68
C LYS A 157 18.69 1.30 -8.19
N ALA A 158 17.98 0.18 -8.06
CA ALA A 158 18.44 -1.13 -8.53
C ALA A 158 18.62 -1.22 -10.05
N ALA A 159 17.90 -0.41 -10.84
CA ALA A 159 17.96 -0.43 -12.30
C ALA A 159 19.21 0.23 -12.89
N LYS A 160 19.91 1.09 -12.12
CA LYS A 160 21.15 1.80 -12.54
C LYS A 160 21.02 2.50 -13.91
N ARG A 161 19.85 3.11 -14.18
CA ARG A 161 19.56 3.85 -15.41
C ARG A 161 19.67 5.37 -15.16
N PRO A 162 19.98 6.19 -16.18
CA PRO A 162 20.09 7.63 -16.03
C PRO A 162 18.75 8.26 -15.60
N GLU A 163 18.83 9.42 -14.95
CA GLU A 163 17.68 10.29 -14.69
C GLU A 163 17.41 11.15 -15.94
N HIS A 164 16.15 11.53 -16.12
CA HIS A 164 15.70 12.37 -17.22
C HIS A 164 15.11 13.67 -16.65
N PRO A 165 15.76 14.83 -16.82
CA PRO A 165 15.18 16.12 -16.42
C PRO A 165 13.86 16.37 -17.16
N ILE A 166 12.88 16.93 -16.46
CA ILE A 166 11.62 17.38 -17.06
C ILE A 166 11.50 18.90 -16.91
N GLY A 167 11.02 19.55 -17.97
CA GLY A 167 10.89 21.01 -18.00
C GLY A 167 9.82 21.46 -17.04
N VAL A 168 10.06 22.55 -16.30
CA VAL A 168 9.00 23.23 -15.58
C VAL A 168 8.13 23.91 -16.65
N GLY A 169 6.95 23.35 -16.92
CA GLY A 169 5.97 23.99 -17.79
C GLY A 169 5.74 25.43 -17.31
N ALA A 170 5.88 26.39 -18.22
CA ALA A 170 5.75 27.81 -17.94
C ALA A 170 4.34 28.13 -17.43
N ASP A 171 4.13 28.08 -16.10
CA ASP A 171 3.05 28.77 -15.37
C ASP A 171 3.13 28.57 -13.83
N THR A 172 4.33 28.48 -13.26
CA THR A 172 4.52 28.67 -11.81
C THR A 172 4.87 30.12 -11.51
N LEU A 173 3.84 30.98 -11.40
CA LEU A 173 3.98 32.26 -10.72
C LEU A 173 4.01 32.02 -9.21
N SER A 174 5.17 32.33 -8.63
CA SER A 174 5.44 32.45 -7.21
C SER A 174 4.50 33.47 -6.54
N VAL A 175 3.98 33.11 -5.36
CA VAL A 175 3.58 34.10 -4.36
C VAL A 175 4.49 33.93 -3.15
N ALA A 176 5.41 34.87 -3.01
CA ALA A 176 6.31 35.02 -1.87
C ALA A 176 5.54 35.33 -0.59
N HIS A 177 5.94 34.75 0.53
CA HIS A 177 5.77 35.32 1.87
C HIS A 177 7.11 35.26 2.60
N ALA A 178 7.63 36.43 2.94
CA ALA A 178 8.79 36.64 3.79
C ALA A 178 8.33 37.11 5.18
N ALA A 179 8.92 36.56 6.25
CA ALA A 179 9.30 37.29 7.48
C ALA A 179 10.08 36.36 8.46
N ASP A 180 11.38 36.66 8.53
CA ASP A 180 12.44 36.53 9.56
C ASP A 180 12.32 35.78 10.92
N ALA A 181 13.41 35.01 11.16
CA ALA A 181 14.34 34.88 12.32
C ALA A 181 13.87 34.74 13.79
N ASP A 182 14.36 33.73 14.54
CA ASP A 182 15.66 33.75 15.28
C ASP A 182 15.89 32.48 16.15
N ASP A 183 17.15 32.32 16.55
CA ASP A 183 18.01 31.28 17.13
C ASP A 183 17.64 30.61 18.50
N THR A 184 18.04 29.34 18.66
CA THR A 184 18.91 28.77 19.74
C THR A 184 18.64 27.30 20.08
N LEU A 185 19.68 26.49 19.92
CA LEU A 185 19.78 25.07 20.30
C LEU A 185 20.35 24.93 21.73
N THR A 186 19.79 24.08 22.60
CA THR A 186 20.57 23.57 23.76
C THR A 186 20.43 22.06 24.02
N ALA A 187 21.59 21.44 24.25
CA ALA A 187 21.91 20.02 24.30
C ALA A 187 21.42 19.24 25.54
N ARG A 188 20.32 19.65 26.18
CA ARG A 188 19.87 19.05 27.47
C ARG A 188 18.85 17.91 27.32
N GLY A 189 18.23 17.77 26.14
CA GLY A 189 17.15 16.80 25.89
C GLY A 189 17.59 15.36 25.66
N GLN A 190 18.85 15.12 25.29
CA GLN A 190 19.32 13.78 24.88
C GLN A 190 19.58 12.83 26.06
N ARG A 191 19.88 13.34 27.26
CA ARG A 191 20.20 12.50 28.44
C ARG A 191 18.98 11.89 29.13
N LYS A 192 17.78 12.45 28.96
CA LYS A 192 16.55 11.94 29.61
C LYS A 192 15.93 10.75 28.89
N ARG A 193 16.14 10.62 27.57
CA ARG A 193 15.62 9.52 26.74
C ARG A 193 16.26 8.17 27.05
N ARG A 194 17.53 8.15 27.42
CA ARG A 194 18.32 6.91 27.57
C ARG A 194 18.04 6.09 28.84
N ARG A 195 17.28 6.63 29.81
CA ARG A 195 16.98 5.97 31.09
C ARG A 195 15.57 5.39 31.17
N ALA A 196 14.75 5.59 30.13
CA ALA A 196 13.37 5.09 30.07
C ALA A 196 13.22 3.85 29.17
N GLU A 197 14.31 3.37 28.56
CA GLU A 197 14.33 2.21 27.63
C GLU A 197 14.38 0.84 28.33
N GLU A 198 14.50 0.79 29.66
CA GLU A 198 14.46 -0.46 30.41
C GLU A 198 13.12 -0.57 31.15
N GLN A 199 12.27 -1.49 30.67
CA GLN A 199 10.96 -1.93 31.22
C GLN A 199 9.68 -1.25 30.69
N ALA A 200 9.58 -0.92 29.40
CA ALA A 200 8.31 -0.53 28.80
C ALA A 200 7.58 -1.76 28.20
N THR A 201 6.38 -2.06 28.72
CA THR A 201 5.42 -2.98 28.08
C THR A 201 5.13 -2.47 26.66
N PRO A 202 5.14 -3.35 25.61
CA PRO A 202 4.93 -2.90 24.24
C PRO A 202 3.57 -2.20 24.09
N ASP A 203 3.57 -1.03 23.45
CA ASP A 203 2.36 -0.27 23.17
C ASP A 203 1.44 -1.11 22.27
N ARG A 204 0.12 -1.02 22.50
CA ARG A 204 -0.89 -1.70 21.68
C ARG A 204 -0.70 -1.41 20.20
N ALA A 205 -0.28 -0.19 19.86
CA ALA A 205 0.03 0.20 18.48
C ALA A 205 1.15 -0.65 17.87
N ASP A 206 2.21 -0.94 18.63
CA ASP A 206 3.34 -1.75 18.18
C ASP A 206 2.91 -3.21 17.98
N LEU A 207 2.12 -3.76 18.91
CA LEU A 207 1.59 -5.11 18.79
C LEU A 207 0.65 -5.26 17.57
N VAL A 208 -0.16 -4.24 17.26
CA VAL A 208 -1.00 -4.24 16.04
C VAL A 208 -0.12 -4.19 14.80
N ALA A 209 0.90 -3.34 14.77
CA ALA A 209 1.80 -3.21 13.63
C ALA A 209 2.57 -4.53 13.39
N GLU A 210 3.07 -5.16 14.45
CA GLU A 210 3.76 -6.45 14.37
C GLU A 210 2.82 -7.57 13.92
N TRP A 211 1.60 -7.63 14.48
CA TRP A 211 0.57 -8.57 14.05
C TRP A 211 0.28 -8.47 12.54
N GLU A 212 0.06 -7.26 12.04
CA GLU A 212 -0.23 -7.04 10.63
C GLU A 212 0.96 -7.38 9.74
N HIS A 213 2.17 -7.00 10.15
CA HIS A 213 3.39 -7.34 9.43
C HIS A 213 3.59 -8.85 9.30
N LEU A 214 3.49 -9.57 10.42
CA LEU A 214 3.66 -11.02 10.46
C LEU A 214 2.61 -11.74 9.63
N THR A 215 1.32 -11.45 9.87
CA THR A 215 0.22 -12.23 9.29
C THR A 215 -0.09 -11.88 7.84
N LYS A 216 0.11 -10.62 7.41
CA LYS A 216 -0.22 -10.18 6.05
C LYS A 216 0.96 -10.16 5.08
N ALA A 217 2.20 -10.13 5.58
CA ALA A 217 3.39 -10.04 4.72
C ALA A 217 4.37 -11.20 4.94
N VAL A 218 4.85 -11.41 6.17
CA VAL A 218 5.94 -12.36 6.44
C VAL A 218 5.50 -13.80 6.25
N LEU A 219 4.47 -14.24 6.97
CA LEU A 219 4.04 -15.65 6.99
C LEU A 219 3.51 -16.12 5.61
N PRO A 220 2.71 -15.34 4.86
CA PRO A 220 2.34 -15.72 3.49
C PRO A 220 3.53 -15.89 2.54
N LYS A 221 4.55 -15.01 2.66
CA LYS A 221 5.77 -15.10 1.86
C LYS A 221 6.57 -16.35 2.21
N LEU A 222 6.76 -16.64 3.50
CA LEU A 222 7.44 -17.85 3.96
C LEU A 222 6.71 -19.11 3.53
N ALA A 223 5.39 -19.14 3.64
CA ALA A 223 4.59 -20.28 3.22
C ALA A 223 4.61 -20.56 1.72
N SER A 224 4.67 -19.51 0.89
CA SER A 224 4.85 -19.66 -0.55
C SER A 224 6.24 -20.22 -0.87
N ALA A 225 7.29 -19.67 -0.24
CA ALA A 225 8.68 -20.08 -0.48
C ALA A 225 8.97 -21.52 0.01
N GLN A 226 8.46 -21.88 1.18
CA GLN A 226 8.77 -23.14 1.87
C GLN A 226 7.63 -24.17 1.76
N ARG A 227 6.61 -23.91 0.93
CA ARG A 227 5.47 -24.80 0.66
C ARG A 227 4.75 -25.28 1.95
N TRP A 228 4.43 -24.36 2.85
CA TRP A 228 3.69 -24.66 4.08
C TRP A 228 2.23 -25.12 3.81
N PRO A 229 1.60 -25.84 4.76
CA PRO A 229 0.24 -26.39 4.61
C PRO A 229 -0.89 -25.35 4.62
N ILE A 230 -0.60 -24.13 5.06
CA ILE A 230 -1.47 -22.96 5.01
C ILE A 230 -0.67 -21.83 4.34
N ARG A 231 -1.34 -20.97 3.54
CA ARG A 231 -0.66 -19.99 2.67
C ARG A 231 -1.21 -18.56 2.74
N PHE A 232 -2.49 -18.39 3.06
CA PHE A 232 -3.13 -17.08 3.02
C PHE A 232 -3.07 -16.39 4.38
N ASP A 233 -3.05 -15.06 4.34
CA ASP A 233 -3.04 -14.18 5.52
C ASP A 233 -4.13 -14.55 6.55
N HIS A 234 -5.36 -14.75 6.10
CA HIS A 234 -6.48 -15.14 6.95
C HIS A 234 -6.30 -16.54 7.57
N CYS A 235 -5.51 -17.44 6.96
CA CYS A 235 -5.19 -18.73 7.57
C CYS A 235 -4.28 -18.52 8.80
N PHE A 236 -3.27 -17.67 8.69
CA PHE A 236 -2.36 -17.34 9.80
C PHE A 236 -3.06 -16.56 10.89
N GLN A 237 -3.91 -15.59 10.52
CA GLN A 237 -4.71 -14.83 11.48
C GLN A 237 -5.62 -15.75 12.29
N ARG A 238 -6.33 -16.70 11.64
CA ARG A 238 -7.13 -17.71 12.36
C ARG A 238 -6.28 -18.51 13.35
N VAL A 239 -5.18 -19.11 12.87
CA VAL A 239 -4.35 -20.02 13.68
C VAL A 239 -3.73 -19.30 14.87
N ALA A 240 -3.21 -18.09 14.67
CA ALA A 240 -2.59 -17.32 15.73
C ALA A 240 -3.61 -16.74 16.73
N LEU A 241 -4.81 -16.35 16.28
CA LEU A 241 -5.90 -15.96 17.19
C LEU A 241 -6.41 -17.16 18.00
N ASP A 242 -6.60 -18.32 17.38
CA ASP A 242 -7.03 -19.52 18.11
C ASP A 242 -6.01 -19.94 19.17
N ALA A 243 -4.71 -19.81 18.86
CA ALA A 243 -3.64 -20.07 19.81
C ALA A 243 -3.63 -19.06 20.97
N ALA A 244 -4.05 -17.81 20.75
CA ALA A 244 -4.13 -16.79 21.78
C ALA A 244 -5.28 -17.00 22.77
N PHE A 245 -6.39 -17.55 22.28
CA PHE A 245 -7.59 -17.85 23.07
C PHE A 245 -7.67 -19.30 23.56
N GLU A 246 -6.73 -20.15 23.15
CA GLU A 246 -6.75 -21.60 23.40
C GLU A 246 -8.08 -22.27 22.98
N GLY A 247 -8.68 -21.74 21.91
CA GLY A 247 -10.05 -22.03 21.51
C GLY A 247 -10.38 -21.45 20.13
N CYS A 248 -11.62 -21.58 19.67
CA CYS A 248 -12.03 -20.92 18.45
C CYS A 248 -12.19 -19.41 18.71
N TRP A 249 -11.40 -18.56 18.05
CA TRP A 249 -11.36 -17.12 18.35
C TRP A 249 -12.72 -16.40 18.30
N TYR A 250 -13.66 -16.90 17.49
CA TYR A 250 -15.00 -16.32 17.36
C TYR A 250 -15.96 -16.67 18.51
N ASP A 251 -15.56 -17.56 19.43
CA ASP A 251 -16.28 -17.82 20.68
C ASP A 251 -15.91 -16.76 21.74
N HIS A 252 -14.78 -16.06 21.54
CA HIS A 252 -14.27 -15.01 22.43
C HIS A 252 -14.50 -13.59 21.88
N LEU A 253 -14.61 -13.45 20.56
CA LEU A 253 -14.73 -12.16 19.87
C LEU A 253 -15.96 -12.12 18.95
N ASP A 254 -16.66 -10.97 18.93
CA ASP A 254 -17.88 -10.80 18.14
C ASP A 254 -17.55 -10.51 16.68
N ARG A 255 -17.85 -11.46 15.80
CA ARG A 255 -17.65 -11.34 14.34
C ARG A 255 -18.44 -10.19 13.71
N LYS A 256 -19.51 -9.71 14.36
CA LYS A 256 -20.35 -8.61 13.87
C LYS A 256 -19.80 -7.23 14.23
N LYS A 257 -18.90 -7.14 15.23
CA LYS A 257 -18.26 -5.88 15.66
C LYS A 257 -17.01 -5.52 14.85
N GLY A 258 -16.74 -6.27 13.79
CA GLY A 258 -15.65 -6.01 12.85
C GLY A 258 -14.42 -6.87 13.10
N ALA A 259 -13.26 -6.41 12.63
CA ALA A 259 -12.02 -7.18 12.67
C ALA A 259 -11.61 -7.54 14.11
N ALA A 260 -11.15 -8.77 14.34
CA ALA A 260 -10.68 -9.25 15.65
C ALA A 260 -9.71 -8.27 16.33
N ILE A 261 -8.80 -7.67 15.57
CA ILE A 261 -7.78 -6.72 16.05
C ILE A 261 -8.37 -5.41 16.62
N LYS A 262 -9.61 -5.06 16.28
CA LYS A 262 -10.30 -3.89 16.86
C LYS A 262 -10.87 -4.15 18.25
N GLN A 263 -11.10 -5.41 18.60
CA GLN A 263 -11.79 -5.81 19.83
C GLN A 263 -10.93 -6.66 20.79
N ILE A 264 -9.85 -7.24 20.29
CA ILE A 264 -8.89 -7.99 21.10
C ILE A 264 -8.20 -7.09 22.13
N THR A 265 -8.00 -7.62 23.34
CA THR A 265 -7.26 -6.95 24.40
C THR A 265 -5.77 -6.88 24.06
N VAL A 266 -5.01 -6.03 24.77
CA VAL A 266 -3.55 -5.93 24.57
C VAL A 266 -2.88 -7.26 24.87
N ASP A 267 -3.26 -7.92 25.97
CA ASP A 267 -2.67 -9.20 26.39
C ASP A 267 -2.97 -10.35 25.42
N ASP A 268 -4.22 -10.43 24.94
CA ASP A 268 -4.62 -11.40 23.91
C ASP A 268 -3.90 -11.13 22.59
N LEU A 269 -3.74 -9.86 22.20
CA LEU A 269 -3.01 -9.48 21.00
C LEU A 269 -1.54 -9.86 21.11
N GLU A 270 -0.93 -9.64 22.27
CA GLU A 270 0.46 -10.03 22.54
C GLU A 270 0.63 -11.56 22.44
N ARG A 271 -0.32 -12.34 22.98
CA ARG A 271 -0.35 -13.81 22.78
C ARG A 271 -0.48 -14.19 21.31
N ALA A 272 -1.34 -13.50 20.56
CA ALA A 272 -1.52 -13.76 19.14
C ALA A 272 -0.25 -13.43 18.32
N VAL A 273 0.40 -12.30 18.61
CA VAL A 273 1.68 -11.90 18.01
C VAL A 273 2.77 -12.92 18.34
N ARG A 274 2.87 -13.38 19.59
CA ARG A 274 3.80 -14.46 19.98
C ARG A 274 3.58 -15.72 19.16
N ALA A 275 2.32 -16.14 18.94
CA ALA A 275 2.01 -17.29 18.12
C ALA A 275 2.41 -17.08 16.64
N ALA A 276 2.19 -15.89 16.09
CA ALA A 276 2.61 -15.53 14.73
C ALA A 276 4.14 -15.50 14.58
N ARG A 277 4.85 -14.95 15.58
CA ARG A 277 6.32 -14.91 15.64
C ARG A 277 6.93 -16.31 15.73
N ARG A 278 6.29 -17.18 16.51
CA ARG A 278 6.68 -18.59 16.59
C ARG A 278 6.62 -19.29 15.24
N MET A 279 5.58 -19.04 14.44
CA MET A 279 5.49 -19.57 13.08
C MET A 279 6.59 -19.02 12.16
N GLU A 280 7.01 -17.77 12.32
CA GLU A 280 8.13 -17.18 11.57
C GLU A 280 9.46 -17.86 11.92
N VAL A 281 9.74 -18.01 13.23
CA VAL A 281 11.05 -18.47 13.73
C VAL A 281 11.22 -19.99 13.61
N GLU A 282 10.22 -20.76 14.05
CA GLU A 282 10.27 -22.24 14.03
C GLU A 282 9.78 -22.84 12.70
N GLY A 283 9.24 -22.01 11.81
CA GLY A 283 8.82 -22.39 10.46
C GLY A 283 7.73 -23.47 10.42
N ILE A 284 7.86 -24.41 9.48
CA ILE A 284 6.79 -25.38 9.16
C ILE A 284 6.38 -26.28 10.34
N ALA A 285 7.28 -26.51 11.31
CA ALA A 285 7.00 -27.31 12.49
C ALA A 285 5.97 -26.64 13.40
N ALA A 286 6.17 -25.36 13.74
CA ALA A 286 5.22 -24.58 14.53
C ALA A 286 3.90 -24.36 13.78
N VAL A 287 3.96 -24.09 12.48
CA VAL A 287 2.77 -23.90 11.64
C VAL A 287 1.88 -25.15 11.67
N ARG A 288 2.47 -26.35 11.56
CA ARG A 288 1.73 -27.61 11.66
C ARG A 288 1.14 -27.81 13.06
N ALA A 289 1.93 -27.60 14.11
CA ALA A 289 1.47 -27.79 15.48
C ALA A 289 0.28 -26.88 15.83
N LEU A 290 0.36 -25.60 15.44
CA LEU A 290 -0.68 -24.60 15.69
C LEU A 290 -1.91 -24.80 14.79
N ASP A 291 -1.73 -25.17 13.51
CA ASP A 291 -2.86 -25.51 12.64
C ASP A 291 -3.60 -26.76 13.12
N ASP A 292 -2.86 -27.80 13.55
CA ASP A 292 -3.46 -29.01 14.12
C ASP A 292 -4.24 -28.72 15.41
N ALA A 293 -3.73 -27.84 16.28
CA ALA A 293 -4.46 -27.38 17.47
C ALA A 293 -5.73 -26.60 17.09
N SER A 294 -5.60 -25.64 16.17
CA SER A 294 -6.72 -24.87 15.62
C SER A 294 -7.81 -25.79 15.01
N LEU A 295 -7.44 -26.88 14.33
CA LEU A 295 -8.39 -27.87 13.81
C LEU A 295 -9.06 -28.70 14.91
N ARG A 296 -8.33 -29.08 15.97
CA ARG A 296 -8.89 -29.79 17.14
C ARG A 296 -9.97 -28.98 17.85
N HIS A 297 -9.78 -27.67 18.04
CA HIS A 297 -10.80 -26.79 18.62
C HIS A 297 -12.13 -26.79 17.82
N ARG A 298 -12.12 -27.25 16.56
CA ARG A 298 -13.28 -27.33 15.68
C ARG A 298 -13.81 -28.75 15.48
N GLY A 299 -13.34 -29.72 16.27
CA GLY A 299 -13.69 -31.14 16.13
C GLY A 299 -13.22 -31.78 14.83
N LYS A 300 -12.24 -31.18 14.13
CA LYS A 300 -11.72 -31.71 12.86
C LYS A 300 -10.45 -32.52 13.09
N ALA A 301 -10.35 -33.66 12.41
CA ALA A 301 -9.14 -34.46 12.40
C ALA A 301 -7.97 -33.69 11.73
N PRO A 302 -6.73 -33.83 12.23
CA PRO A 302 -5.56 -33.21 11.62
C PRO A 302 -5.35 -33.74 10.19
N LYS A 303 -4.80 -32.90 9.30
CA LYS A 303 -4.58 -33.29 7.90
C LYS A 303 -3.60 -34.48 7.82
N LYS A 304 -3.93 -35.53 7.07
CA LYS A 304 -3.06 -36.70 6.86
C LYS A 304 -1.70 -36.25 6.31
N ARG A 305 -0.62 -36.64 6.98
CA ARG A 305 0.76 -36.32 6.55
C ARG A 305 1.12 -37.18 5.33
N MET A 306 1.43 -36.57 4.19
CA MET A 306 2.14 -37.27 3.12
C MET A 306 3.56 -37.56 3.61
N LYS A 307 3.93 -38.84 3.70
CA LYS A 307 5.31 -39.26 3.92
C LYS A 307 6.10 -38.95 2.64
N THR A 308 7.04 -38.02 2.72
CA THR A 308 8.10 -37.89 1.71
C THR A 308 9.09 -39.02 1.94
N ALA A 309 9.15 -39.94 0.97
CA ALA A 309 10.28 -40.83 0.75
C ALA A 309 11.46 -40.04 0.18
#